data_AF-A0A2W7BUE9-F1
#
_entry.id   AF-A0A2W7BUE9-F1
#
_cell.length_a   1.000
_cell.length_b   1.000
_cell.length_c   1.000
_cell.angle_alpha   90.00
_cell.angle_beta   90.00
_cell.angle_gamma   90.00
#
_symmetry.space_group_name_H-M   'P 1'
#
loop_
_entity.id
_entity.type
_entity.pdbx_description
1 polymer ?
#
loop_
_entity_poly.entity_id
_entity_poly.type
_entity_poly.pdbx_seq_one_letter_code
_entity_poly.pdbx_strand_id
1 'polypeptide(L)' 'FIGYVDAAMPLFEKTGIADSLDGGVIALSGPKDVTGFLTALGALRLWAREPKVKMSKLS' A
#
# COMPACT_ATOMS: atom_id res chain seq x y z
N PHE A 1 -1.64 0.03 6.03
CA PHE A 1 -0.74 -0.77 5.17
C PHE A 1 -1.54 -1.95 4.62
N ILE A 2 -1.18 -2.45 3.44
CA ILE A 2 -1.81 -3.59 2.77
C ILE A 2 -0.67 -4.53 2.37
N GLY A 3 -0.67 -5.76 2.89
CA GLY A 3 0.23 -6.81 2.43
C GLY A 3 -0.46 -7.60 1.33
N TYR A 4 0.24 -7.91 0.23
CA TYR A 4 -0.33 -8.70 -0.86
C TYR A 4 0.68 -9.70 -1.43
N VAL A 5 0.17 -10.75 -2.07
CA VAL A 5 0.96 -11.69 -2.88
C VAL A 5 0.63 -11.48 -4.35
N ASP A 6 1.50 -11.89 -5.26
CA ASP A 6 1.34 -11.66 -6.71
C ASP A 6 -0.01 -12.14 -7.25
N ALA A 7 -0.58 -13.21 -6.69
CA ALA A 7 -1.90 -13.72 -7.05
C ALA A 7 -3.07 -12.73 -6.83
N ALA A 8 -2.86 -11.65 -6.07
CA ALA A 8 -3.83 -10.59 -5.85
C ALA A 8 -3.80 -9.48 -6.93
N MET A 9 -2.77 -9.43 -7.78
CA MET A 9 -2.65 -8.40 -8.83
C MET A 9 -3.87 -8.28 -9.75
N PRO A 10 -4.53 -9.38 -10.17
CA PRO A 10 -5.74 -9.27 -10.99
C PRO A 10 -6.89 -8.50 -10.31
N LEU A 11 -6.95 -8.47 -8.96
CA LEU A 11 -7.92 -7.67 -8.23
C LEU A 11 -7.56 -6.18 -8.27
N PHE A 12 -6.27 -5.85 -8.19
CA PHE A 12 -5.80 -4.47 -8.25
C PHE A 12 -6.00 -3.86 -9.63
N GLU A 13 -5.77 -4.64 -10.68
CA GLU A 13 -6.05 -4.25 -12.06
C GLU A 13 -7.54 -3.98 -12.27
N LYS A 14 -8.41 -4.93 -11.86
CA LYS A 14 -9.88 -4.77 -12.00
C LYS A 14 -10.46 -3.60 -11.22
N THR A 15 -9.81 -3.21 -10.13
CA THR A 15 -10.24 -2.07 -9.30
C THR A 15 -9.55 -0.75 -9.70
N GLY A 16 -8.66 -0.78 -10.69
CA GLY A 16 -7.96 0.40 -11.21
C GLY A 16 -6.91 0.99 -10.26
N ILE A 17 -6.46 0.23 -9.26
CA ILE A 17 -5.47 0.70 -8.27
C ILE A 17 -4.05 0.20 -8.55
N ALA A 18 -3.87 -0.65 -9.57
CA ALA A 18 -2.57 -1.24 -9.93
C ALA A 18 -1.48 -0.18 -10.19
N ASP A 19 -1.84 0.97 -10.78
CA ASP A 19 -0.91 2.09 -11.02
C ASP A 19 -0.79 3.05 -9.83
N SER A 20 -1.54 2.82 -8.75
CA SER A 20 -1.61 3.67 -7.55
C SER A 20 -1.01 3.02 -6.30
N LEU A 21 -0.24 1.94 -6.47
CA LEU A 21 0.46 1.29 -5.38
C LEU A 21 1.56 2.21 -4.84
N ASP A 22 1.56 2.45 -3.54
CA ASP A 22 2.55 3.30 -2.86
C ASP A 22 3.24 2.53 -1.72
N GLY A 23 4.10 3.21 -0.95
CA GLY A 23 4.83 2.60 0.17
C GLY A 23 3.96 2.02 1.30
N GLY A 24 2.63 2.16 1.22
CA GLY A 24 1.68 1.51 2.10
C GLY A 24 1.19 0.15 1.60
N VAL A 25 1.51 -0.23 0.36
CA VAL A 25 1.17 -1.52 -0.25
C VAL A 25 2.45 -2.32 -0.46
N ILE A 26 2.59 -3.43 0.26
CA ILE A 26 3.84 -4.17 0.42
C ILE A 26 3.65 -5.57 -0.15
N ALA A 27 4.51 -5.95 -1.10
CA ALA A 27 4.53 -7.30 -1.65
C ALA A 27 5.14 -8.27 -0.64
N LEU A 28 4.53 -9.45 -0.52
CA LEU A 28 4.95 -10.56 0.34
C LEU A 28 5.32 -11.73 -0.58
N SER A 29 6.60 -11.85 -0.91
CA SER A 29 7.11 -12.95 -1.76
C SER A 29 7.41 -14.21 -0.95
N GLY A 30 7.53 -14.10 0.38
CA GLY A 30 7.64 -15.25 1.27
C GLY A 30 7.61 -14.92 2.76
N PRO A 31 7.82 -15.93 3.62
CA PRO A 31 7.71 -15.77 5.08
C PRO A 31 8.65 -14.72 5.68
N LYS A 32 9.79 -14.46 5.04
CA LYS A 32 10.78 -13.47 5.51
C LYS A 32 10.27 -12.03 5.41
N ASP A 33 9.33 -11.76 4.50
CA ASP A 33 8.80 -10.42 4.27
C ASP A 33 7.76 -10.01 5.32
N VAL A 34 7.19 -11.00 6.03
CA VAL A 34 6.17 -10.80 7.06
C VAL A 34 6.69 -9.91 8.20
N THR A 35 7.95 -10.10 8.61
CA THR A 35 8.55 -9.28 9.67
C THR A 35 8.63 -7.81 9.26
N GLY A 36 9.07 -7.53 8.03
CA GLY A 36 9.12 -6.17 7.51
C GLY A 36 7.73 -5.52 7.39
N PHE A 37 6.74 -6.29 6.96
CA PHE A 37 5.35 -5.84 6.91
C PHE A 37 4.78 -5.51 8.29
N LEU A 38 5.03 -6.36 9.30
CA LEU A 38 4.60 -6.11 10.68
C LEU A 38 5.28 -4.88 11.28
N THR A 39 6.57 -4.67 11.00
CA THR A 39 7.28 -3.43 11.38
C THR A 39 6.61 -2.20 10.77
N ALA A 40 6.25 -2.24 9.48
CA ALA A 40 5.54 -1.15 8.83
C ALA A 40 4.14 -0.92 9.43
N LEU A 41 3.39 -1.99 9.74
CA LEU A 41 2.09 -1.91 10.42
C LEU A 41 2.16 -1.21 11.78
N GLY A 42 3.28 -1.33 12.50
CA GLY A 42 3.52 -0.65 13.78
C GLY A 42 3.42 0.89 13.69
N ALA A 43 3.60 1.48 12.51
CA ALA A 43 3.39 2.90 12.29
C ALA A 43 1.90 3.30 12.32
N LEU A 44 0.97 2.34 12.27
CA LEU A 44 -0.51 2.46 12.24
C LEU A 44 -1.07 3.20 11.01
N ARG A 45 -0.41 4.27 10.57
CA ARG A 45 -0.82 5.15 9.48
C ARG A 45 0.39 5.52 8.60
N LEU A 46 0.18 5.55 7.28
CA LEU A 46 1.16 6.09 6.33
C LEU A 46 0.99 7.61 6.18
N TRP A 47 1.76 8.39 6.93
CA TRP A 47 1.69 9.85 6.92
C TRP A 47 2.08 10.50 5.59
N ALA A 48 2.89 9.82 4.76
CA ALA A 48 3.28 10.31 3.43
C ALA A 48 2.09 10.56 2.48
N ARG A 49 0.91 10.00 2.76
CA ARG A 49 -0.34 10.26 2.02
C ARG A 49 -1.01 11.58 2.41
N GLU A 50 -0.74 12.13 3.60
CA GLU A 50 -1.44 13.31 4.11
C GLU A 50 -1.28 14.56 3.22
N PRO A 51 -0.08 14.91 2.71
CA PRO A 51 0.06 16.06 1.82
C PRO A 51 -0.73 15.91 0.52
N LYS A 52 -0.82 14.68 -0.02
CA LYS A 52 -1.57 14.38 -1.25
C LYS A 52 -3.09 14.57 -1.07
N VAL A 53 -3.60 14.38 0.15
CA VAL A 53 -5.02 14.57 0.48
C VAL A 53 -5.40 16.05 0.56
N LYS A 54 -4.49 16.94 0.96
CA LYS A 54 -4.77 18.38 1.10
C LYS A 54 -4.81 19.14 -0.22
N MET A 55 -4.32 18.54 -1.31
CA MET A 55 -4.30 19.17 -2.64
C MET A 55 -5.59 18.97 -3.45
N SER A 56 -6.60 18.26 -2.92
CA SER A 56 -7.88 18.02 -3.65
C SER A 56 -8.91 19.13 -3.51
N LYS A 57 -8.59 20.24 -2.83
CA LYS A 57 -9.51 21.37 -2.64
C LYS A 57 -8.85 22.71 -2.95
N LEU A 58 -8.52 22.92 -4.22
CA LEU A 58 -8.40 24.25 -4.84
C LEU A 58 -8.64 24.07 -6.34
N SER A 59 -9.92 24.07 -6.71
CA SER A 59 -10.43 24.27 -8.08
C SER A 59 -11.49 25.36 -8.02
#